data_AF-A0A386IQ99-F1
#
_entry.id   AF-A0A386IQ99-F1
#
_cell.length_a   1.000
_cell.length_b   1.000
_cell.length_c   1.000
_cell.angle_alpha   90.00
_cell.angle_beta   90.00
_cell.angle_gamma   90.00
#
_symmetry.space_group_name_H-M   'P 1'
#
loop_
_entity.id
_entity.type
_entity.pdbx_description
1 polymer ?
#
loop_
_entity_poly.entity_id
_entity_poly.type
_entity_poly.pdbx_seq_one_letter_code
_entity_poly.pdbx_strand_id
1 'polypeptide(L)'
;MADDERKKLEEEKKRKQAEIERKRAEVRARMEEASKAKKAKKGFMTPERKKKLRLLLRKKAAEELKKEQERKAAERRRIIEERCGKPKLVDDANEGTLKKICKDYYDRMYICEEQKWDLEREVRKRDWEISELNSQVNDLRGKFVKPTLKKVSKYENKFAKLQKKAAEFNFRNQLKVVKKKEFTLEEEDKETKKADKAEWQTKK
;
A
#
# COMPACT_ATOMS: atom_id res chain seq x y z
N MET A 1 68.82 36.36 22.48
CA MET A 1 69.08 34.92 22.28
C MET A 1 67.80 34.08 22.45
N ALA A 2 67.01 34.24 23.53
CA ALA A 2 65.78 33.47 23.74
C ALA A 2 64.57 33.86 22.83
N ASP A 3 64.47 35.13 22.43
CA ASP A 3 63.35 35.60 21.59
C ASP A 3 63.46 35.18 20.12
N ASP A 4 64.67 35.09 19.59
CA ASP A 4 64.90 34.62 18.20
C ASP A 4 64.60 33.13 18.02
N GLU A 5 64.86 32.31 19.04
CA GLU A 5 64.49 30.89 19.02
C GLU A 5 62.98 30.69 19.12
N ARG A 6 62.29 31.48 19.94
CA ARG A 6 60.81 31.47 20.01
C ARG A 6 60.18 31.87 18.69
N LYS A 7 60.72 32.89 18.02
CA LYS A 7 60.23 33.35 16.71
C LYS A 7 60.41 32.30 15.61
N LYS A 8 61.56 31.60 15.59
CA LYS A 8 61.80 30.47 14.67
C LYS A 8 60.85 29.29 14.94
N LEU A 9 60.60 28.96 16.21
CA LEU A 9 59.65 27.91 16.61
C LEU A 9 58.20 28.25 16.22
N GLU A 10 57.80 29.52 16.33
CA GLU A 10 56.47 29.97 15.88
C GLU A 10 56.33 29.95 14.36
N GLU A 11 57.35 30.38 13.62
CA GLU A 11 57.36 30.31 12.16
C GLU A 11 57.32 28.86 11.65
N GLU A 12 58.03 27.95 12.32
CA GLU A 12 58.00 26.52 11.98
C GLU A 12 56.63 25.89 12.28
N LYS A 13 55.99 26.25 13.40
CA LYS A 13 54.62 25.83 13.71
C LYS A 13 53.62 26.37 12.69
N LYS A 14 53.75 27.64 12.28
CA LYS A 14 52.89 28.27 11.27
C LYS A 14 53.05 27.60 9.91
N ARG A 15 54.28 27.23 9.52
CA ARG A 15 54.55 26.46 8.28
C ARG A 15 53.94 25.07 8.33
N LYS A 16 54.08 24.35 9.45
CA LYS A 16 53.46 23.03 9.67
C LYS A 16 51.93 23.10 9.62
N GLN A 17 51.34 24.12 10.22
CA GLN A 17 49.88 24.30 10.25
C GLN A 17 49.32 24.66 8.86
N ALA A 18 50.02 25.51 8.11
CA ALA A 18 49.68 25.81 6.71
C ALA A 18 49.78 24.57 5.80
N GLU A 19 50.76 23.69 6.03
CA GLU A 19 50.89 22.45 5.26
C GLU A 19 49.75 21.46 5.56
N ILE A 20 49.34 21.36 6.83
CA ILE A 20 48.19 20.53 7.25
C ILE A 20 46.90 21.08 6.65
N GLU A 21 46.71 22.40 6.64
CA GLU A 21 45.53 23.04 6.07
C GLU A 21 45.48 22.85 4.54
N ARG A 22 46.61 22.95 3.85
CA ARG A 22 46.72 22.65 2.41
C ARG A 22 46.34 21.20 2.11
N LYS A 23 46.86 20.24 2.88
CA LYS A 23 46.52 18.82 2.75
C LYS A 23 45.04 18.55 3.04
N ARG A 24 44.44 19.23 4.02
CA ARG A 24 43.00 19.12 4.32
C ARG A 24 42.13 19.71 3.20
N ALA A 25 42.52 20.86 2.65
CA ALA A 25 41.82 21.49 1.53
C ALA A 25 41.87 20.61 0.28
N GLU A 26 43.02 20.01 -0.03
CA GLU A 26 43.19 19.08 -1.15
C GLU A 26 42.33 17.82 -1.00
N VAL A 27 42.29 17.22 0.19
CA VAL A 27 41.40 16.07 0.47
C VAL A 27 39.93 16.46 0.34
N ARG A 28 39.54 17.65 0.81
CA ARG A 28 38.16 18.16 0.67
C ARG A 28 37.81 18.40 -0.79
N ALA A 29 38.70 18.99 -1.58
CA ALA A 29 38.51 19.20 -3.02
C ALA A 29 38.38 17.86 -3.78
N ARG A 30 39.25 16.88 -3.49
CA ARG A 30 39.18 15.53 -4.08
C ARG A 30 37.88 14.81 -3.72
N MET A 31 37.40 14.95 -2.48
CA MET A 31 36.12 14.39 -2.05
C MET A 31 34.92 15.09 -2.72
N GLU A 32 35.00 16.40 -2.93
CA GLU A 32 33.97 17.17 -3.62
C GLU A 32 33.89 16.82 -5.11
N GLU A 33 35.02 16.67 -5.78
CA GLU A 33 35.11 16.29 -7.19
C GLU A 33 34.61 14.85 -7.43
N ALA A 34 34.98 13.91 -6.55
CA ALA A 34 34.43 12.55 -6.55
C ALA A 34 32.91 12.53 -6.31
N SER A 35 32.37 13.49 -5.55
CA SER A 35 30.92 13.64 -5.33
C SER A 35 30.20 14.23 -6.55
N LYS A 36 30.83 15.17 -7.26
CA LYS A 36 30.30 15.79 -8.50
C LYS A 36 30.25 14.78 -9.64
N ALA A 37 31.28 13.95 -9.81
CA ALA A 37 31.30 12.86 -10.78
C ALA A 37 30.20 11.80 -10.53
N LYS A 38 29.86 11.54 -9.25
CA LYS A 38 28.72 10.67 -8.89
C LYS A 38 27.36 11.34 -9.13
N LYS A 39 27.25 12.67 -9.03
CA LYS A 39 26.03 13.43 -9.35
C LYS A 39 25.74 13.51 -10.85
N ALA A 40 26.75 13.45 -11.71
CA ALA A 40 26.59 13.51 -13.17
C ALA A 40 25.96 12.22 -13.76
N LYS A 41 26.08 11.07 -13.09
CA LYS A 41 25.43 9.80 -13.49
C LYS A 41 23.98 9.67 -12.98
N LYS A 42 23.25 10.78 -12.85
CA LYS A 42 21.83 10.80 -12.41
C LYS A 42 20.92 10.38 -13.57
N GLY A 43 20.92 9.10 -13.90
CA GLY A 43 20.13 8.53 -14.98
C GLY A 43 18.63 8.83 -14.86
N PHE A 44 18.05 9.34 -15.94
CA PHE A 44 16.64 9.45 -16.39
C PHE A 44 15.50 9.82 -15.40
N MET A 45 15.62 9.64 -14.08
CA MET A 45 14.58 9.86 -13.08
C MET A 45 15.20 10.13 -11.70
N THR A 46 14.70 11.13 -10.97
CA THR A 46 15.08 11.30 -9.56
C THR A 46 14.54 10.13 -8.72
N PRO A 47 15.28 9.66 -7.70
CA PRO A 47 14.82 8.57 -6.81
C PRO A 47 13.45 8.84 -6.18
N GLU A 48 13.17 10.11 -5.86
CA GLU A 48 11.87 10.57 -5.34
C GLU A 48 10.75 10.39 -6.35
N ARG A 49 10.97 10.77 -7.62
CA ARG A 49 9.99 10.57 -8.70
C ARG A 49 9.74 9.09 -8.95
N LYS A 50 10.78 8.25 -8.90
CA LYS A 50 10.64 6.78 -9.01
C LYS A 50 9.83 6.17 -7.86
N LYS A 51 10.03 6.67 -6.64
CA LYS A 51 9.24 6.25 -5.46
C LYS A 51 7.77 6.68 -5.59
N LYS A 52 7.52 7.93 -6.00
CA LYS A 52 6.16 8.45 -6.23
C LYS A 52 5.44 7.65 -7.32
N LEU A 53 6.12 7.35 -8.42
CA LEU A 53 5.55 6.56 -9.52
C LEU A 53 5.18 5.14 -9.09
N ARG A 54 6.07 4.44 -8.36
CA ARG A 54 5.77 3.11 -7.80
C ARG A 54 4.58 3.13 -6.84
N LEU A 55 4.42 4.21 -6.07
CA LEU A 55 3.26 4.37 -5.19
C LEU A 55 1.98 4.53 -6.02
N LEU A 56 2.00 5.39 -7.04
CA LEU A 56 0.85 5.58 -7.93
C LEU A 56 0.47 4.30 -8.67
N LEU A 57 1.44 3.53 -9.15
CA LEU A 57 1.22 2.23 -9.79
C LEU A 57 0.52 1.24 -8.84
N ARG A 58 0.97 1.14 -7.59
CA ARG A 58 0.32 0.27 -6.60
C ARG A 58 -1.08 0.74 -6.21
N LYS A 59 -1.28 2.06 -6.09
CA LYS A 59 -2.60 2.64 -5.82
C LYS A 59 -3.57 2.33 -6.96
N LYS A 60 -3.16 2.56 -8.21
CA LYS A 60 -3.96 2.21 -9.39
C LYS A 60 -4.22 0.71 -9.47
N ALA A 61 -3.22 -0.13 -9.22
CA ALA A 61 -3.41 -1.59 -9.20
C ALA A 61 -4.40 -2.04 -8.12
N ALA A 62 -4.37 -1.44 -6.93
CA ALA A 62 -5.33 -1.74 -5.86
C ALA A 62 -6.75 -1.27 -6.20
N GLU A 63 -6.88 -0.10 -6.83
CA GLU A 63 -8.17 0.43 -7.30
C GLU A 63 -8.77 -0.45 -8.40
N GLU A 64 -7.98 -0.79 -9.43
CA GLU A 64 -8.41 -1.69 -10.50
C GLU A 64 -8.78 -3.09 -9.97
N LEU A 65 -8.02 -3.62 -9.01
CA LEU A 65 -8.36 -4.89 -8.36
C LEU A 65 -9.72 -4.84 -7.65
N LYS A 66 -10.00 -3.73 -6.94
CA LYS A 66 -11.31 -3.54 -6.28
C LYS A 66 -12.44 -3.43 -7.30
N LYS A 67 -12.23 -2.65 -8.36
CA LYS A 67 -13.20 -2.48 -9.45
C LYS A 67 -13.50 -3.80 -10.17
N GLU A 68 -12.48 -4.64 -10.38
CA GLU A 68 -12.66 -5.97 -10.95
C GLU A 68 -13.43 -6.91 -10.01
N GLN A 69 -13.17 -6.86 -8.70
CA GLN A 69 -13.95 -7.61 -7.71
C GLN A 69 -15.42 -7.21 -7.71
N GLU A 70 -15.71 -5.91 -7.75
CA GLU A 70 -17.08 -5.39 -7.84
C GLU A 70 -17.77 -5.84 -9.15
N ARG A 71 -17.07 -5.75 -10.29
CA ARG A 71 -17.57 -6.24 -11.58
C ARG A 71 -17.87 -7.75 -11.52
N LYS A 72 -16.96 -8.56 -10.96
CA LYS A 72 -17.15 -10.01 -10.84
C LYS A 72 -18.30 -10.35 -9.88
N ALA A 73 -18.48 -9.59 -8.81
CA ALA A 73 -19.60 -9.76 -7.89
C ALA A 73 -20.95 -9.39 -8.53
N ALA A 74 -21.00 -8.29 -9.30
CA ALA A 74 -22.18 -7.90 -10.06
C ALA A 74 -22.55 -8.95 -11.12
N GLU A 75 -21.55 -9.42 -11.88
CA GLU A 75 -21.74 -10.48 -12.88
C GLU A 75 -22.23 -11.78 -12.23
N ARG A 76 -21.65 -12.17 -11.07
CA ARG A 76 -22.13 -13.31 -10.30
C ARG A 76 -23.60 -13.16 -9.91
N ARG A 77 -24.04 -11.97 -9.49
CA ARG A 77 -25.45 -11.72 -9.16
C ARG A 77 -26.34 -11.84 -10.40
N ARG A 78 -25.94 -11.26 -11.53
CA ARG A 78 -26.65 -11.36 -12.80
C ARG A 78 -26.85 -12.81 -13.24
N ILE A 79 -25.78 -13.61 -13.21
CA ILE A 79 -25.83 -15.03 -13.60
C ILE A 79 -26.73 -15.83 -12.65
N ILE A 80 -26.71 -15.55 -11.35
CA ILE A 80 -27.60 -16.23 -10.38
C ILE A 80 -29.05 -15.88 -10.66
N GLU A 81 -29.36 -14.61 -10.93
CA GLU A 81 -30.72 -14.17 -11.27
C GLU A 81 -31.22 -14.82 -12.58
N GLU A 82 -30.38 -14.84 -13.61
CA GLU A 82 -30.68 -15.47 -14.89
C GLU A 82 -30.90 -16.98 -14.75
N ARG A 83 -30.01 -17.67 -14.01
CA ARG A 83 -30.11 -19.12 -13.80
C ARG A 83 -31.30 -19.46 -12.92
N CYS A 84 -31.41 -18.89 -11.73
CA CYS A 84 -32.44 -19.27 -10.76
C CYS A 84 -33.84 -18.79 -11.17
N GLY A 85 -33.93 -17.66 -11.90
CA GLY A 85 -35.20 -17.08 -12.32
C GLY A 85 -36.07 -16.63 -11.14
N LYS A 86 -37.36 -16.43 -11.43
CA LYS A 86 -38.35 -16.07 -10.39
C LYS A 86 -38.81 -17.33 -9.65
N PRO A 87 -39.09 -17.23 -8.34
CA PRO A 87 -39.72 -18.31 -7.58
C PRO A 87 -41.04 -18.76 -8.24
N LYS A 88 -41.27 -20.07 -8.25
CA LYS A 88 -42.56 -20.64 -8.67
C LYS A 88 -43.68 -20.18 -7.73
N LEU A 89 -44.81 -19.78 -8.29
CA LEU A 89 -46.02 -19.41 -7.54
C LEU A 89 -46.64 -20.66 -6.92
N VAL A 90 -46.73 -20.68 -5.58
CA VAL A 90 -47.27 -21.80 -4.80
C VAL A 90 -48.62 -21.47 -4.15
N ASP A 91 -48.94 -20.18 -3.98
CA ASP A 91 -50.10 -19.73 -3.21
C ASP A 91 -51.44 -20.05 -3.91
N ASP A 92 -51.46 -20.03 -5.25
CA ASP A 92 -52.64 -20.34 -6.07
C ASP A 92 -52.58 -21.73 -6.74
N ALA A 93 -51.64 -22.59 -6.32
CA ALA A 93 -51.39 -23.87 -6.99
C ALA A 93 -52.30 -24.99 -6.45
N ASN A 94 -52.84 -25.83 -7.35
CA ASN A 94 -53.54 -27.06 -6.96
C ASN A 94 -52.56 -28.15 -6.50
N GLU A 95 -53.06 -29.17 -5.80
CA GLU A 95 -52.22 -30.24 -5.21
C GLU A 95 -51.35 -30.97 -6.26
N GLY A 96 -51.88 -31.23 -7.45
CA GLY A 96 -51.13 -31.85 -8.54
C GLY A 96 -49.97 -30.98 -9.05
N THR A 97 -50.20 -29.67 -9.13
CA THR A 97 -49.22 -28.66 -9.53
C THR A 97 -48.13 -28.51 -8.47
N LEU A 98 -48.50 -28.52 -7.18
CA LEU A 98 -47.56 -28.53 -6.06
C LEU A 98 -46.63 -29.75 -6.11
N LYS A 99 -47.18 -30.97 -6.29
CA LYS A 99 -46.36 -32.19 -6.43
C LYS A 99 -45.39 -32.12 -7.61
N LYS A 100 -45.84 -31.57 -8.75
CA LYS A 100 -44.98 -31.37 -9.92
C LYS A 100 -43.85 -30.38 -9.63
N ILE A 101 -44.17 -29.24 -9.02
CA ILE A 101 -43.17 -28.22 -8.64
C ILE A 101 -42.11 -28.81 -7.70
N CYS A 102 -42.51 -29.58 -6.70
CA CYS A 102 -41.57 -30.25 -5.79
C CYS A 102 -40.62 -31.20 -6.53
N LYS A 103 -41.15 -31.98 -7.48
CA LYS A 103 -40.34 -32.91 -8.29
C LYS A 103 -39.38 -32.16 -9.21
N ASP A 104 -39.84 -31.13 -9.91
CA ASP A 104 -39.02 -30.30 -10.79
C ASP A 104 -37.85 -29.64 -10.02
N TYR A 105 -38.09 -29.13 -8.80
CA TYR A 105 -37.03 -28.57 -7.97
C TYR A 105 -36.03 -29.63 -7.48
N TYR A 106 -36.51 -30.83 -7.13
CA TYR A 106 -35.64 -31.93 -6.71
C TYR A 106 -34.72 -32.38 -7.86
N ASP A 107 -35.27 -32.60 -9.04
CA ASP A 107 -34.50 -33.01 -10.23
C ASP A 107 -33.46 -31.95 -10.59
N ARG A 108 -33.85 -30.66 -10.51
CA ARG A 108 -32.93 -29.54 -10.74
C ARG A 108 -31.81 -29.49 -9.70
N MET A 109 -32.13 -29.67 -8.42
CA MET A 109 -31.14 -29.69 -7.33
C MET A 109 -30.14 -30.84 -7.54
N TYR A 110 -30.63 -32.02 -7.90
CA TYR A 110 -29.79 -33.19 -8.16
C TYR A 110 -28.75 -32.92 -9.25
N ILE A 111 -29.19 -32.39 -10.40
CA ILE A 111 -28.29 -32.03 -11.53
C ILE A 111 -27.31 -30.94 -11.10
N CYS A 112 -27.76 -29.93 -10.36
CA CYS A 112 -26.86 -28.87 -9.88
C CYS A 112 -25.77 -29.40 -8.94
N GLU A 113 -26.08 -30.39 -8.09
CA GLU A 113 -25.10 -31.00 -7.19
C GLU A 113 -24.07 -31.84 -7.98
N GLU A 114 -24.51 -32.60 -8.98
CA GLU A 114 -23.61 -33.32 -9.90
C GLU A 114 -22.62 -32.37 -10.59
N GLN A 115 -23.14 -31.30 -11.21
CA GLN A 115 -22.31 -30.30 -11.88
C GLN A 115 -21.35 -29.59 -10.93
N LYS A 116 -21.80 -29.30 -9.70
CA LYS A 116 -20.97 -28.72 -8.65
C LYS A 116 -19.82 -29.65 -8.28
N TRP A 117 -20.09 -30.94 -8.10
CA TRP A 117 -19.08 -31.94 -7.76
C TRP A 117 -17.96 -32.00 -8.81
N ASP A 118 -18.31 -32.05 -10.10
CA ASP A 118 -17.34 -32.07 -11.18
C ASP A 118 -16.46 -30.82 -11.20
N LEU A 119 -17.06 -29.64 -11.03
CA LEU A 119 -16.34 -28.37 -10.94
C LEU A 119 -15.41 -28.33 -9.72
N GLU A 120 -15.87 -28.77 -8.56
CA GLU A 120 -15.05 -28.81 -7.33
C GLU A 120 -13.87 -29.77 -7.47
N ARG A 121 -14.08 -30.92 -8.12
CA ARG A 121 -13.01 -31.88 -8.40
C ARG A 121 -11.96 -31.30 -9.34
N GLU A 122 -12.38 -30.59 -10.38
CA GLU A 122 -11.48 -29.94 -11.32
C GLU A 122 -10.68 -28.81 -10.65
N VAL A 123 -11.32 -27.98 -9.82
CA VAL A 123 -10.65 -26.93 -9.03
C VAL A 123 -9.62 -27.54 -8.08
N ARG A 124 -9.98 -28.60 -7.35
CA ARG A 124 -9.05 -29.30 -6.43
C ARG A 124 -7.84 -29.86 -7.17
N LYS A 125 -8.02 -30.39 -8.39
CA LYS A 125 -6.91 -30.85 -9.23
C LYS A 125 -5.97 -29.69 -9.59
N ARG A 126 -6.53 -28.56 -10.03
CA ARG A 126 -5.74 -27.36 -10.36
C ARG A 126 -5.01 -26.79 -9.14
N ASP A 127 -5.64 -26.78 -7.97
CA ASP A 127 -5.00 -26.32 -6.73
C ASP A 127 -3.80 -27.19 -6.36
N TRP A 128 -3.92 -28.52 -6.54
CA TRP A 128 -2.80 -29.44 -6.35
C TRP A 128 -1.67 -29.18 -7.34
N GLU A 129 -1.98 -29.01 -8.63
CA GLU A 129 -0.99 -28.66 -9.67
C GLU A 129 -0.28 -27.33 -9.36
N ILE A 130 -1.03 -26.31 -8.91
CA ILE A 130 -0.46 -25.02 -8.50
C ILE A 130 0.47 -25.19 -7.28
N SER A 131 0.07 -26.00 -6.30
CA SER A 131 0.90 -26.28 -5.13
C SER A 131 2.21 -26.97 -5.52
N GLU A 132 2.14 -27.96 -6.40
CA GLU A 132 3.29 -28.69 -6.91
C GLU A 132 4.24 -27.75 -7.67
N LEU A 133 3.72 -26.97 -8.63
CA LEU A 133 4.50 -25.99 -9.38
C LEU A 133 5.13 -24.93 -8.47
N ASN A 134 4.40 -24.45 -7.45
CA ASN A 134 4.95 -23.52 -6.47
C ASN A 134 6.10 -24.15 -5.66
N SER A 135 6.00 -25.43 -5.30
CA SER A 135 7.09 -26.15 -4.63
C SER A 135 8.32 -26.25 -5.53
N GLN A 136 8.15 -26.66 -6.78
CA GLN A 136 9.22 -26.77 -7.77
C GLN A 136 9.92 -25.42 -8.00
N VAL A 137 9.16 -24.33 -8.16
CA VAL A 137 9.71 -22.98 -8.29
C VAL A 137 10.51 -22.55 -7.06
N ASN A 138 10.05 -22.92 -5.86
CA ASN A 138 10.77 -22.61 -4.63
C ASN A 138 12.08 -23.41 -4.49
N ASP A 139 12.08 -24.68 -4.87
CA ASP A 139 13.29 -25.51 -4.87
C ASP A 139 14.32 -25.02 -5.89
N LEU A 140 13.88 -24.61 -7.09
CA LEU A 140 14.72 -24.00 -8.13
C LEU A 140 15.31 -22.64 -7.71
N ARG A 141 14.52 -21.81 -7.00
CA ARG A 141 15.00 -20.54 -6.44
C ARG A 141 15.94 -20.75 -5.25
N GLY A 142 16.06 -21.98 -4.76
CA GLY A 142 16.81 -22.36 -3.57
C GLY A 142 15.93 -22.29 -2.33
N LYS A 143 15.63 -23.45 -1.74
CA LYS A 143 14.91 -23.61 -0.45
C LYS A 143 15.47 -22.73 0.68
N PHE A 144 16.75 -22.37 0.59
CA PHE A 144 17.48 -21.46 1.46
C PHE A 144 18.04 -20.25 0.69
N VAL A 145 17.19 -19.43 0.08
CA VAL A 145 17.59 -18.04 -0.22
C VAL A 145 17.80 -17.36 1.13
N LYS A 146 19.03 -17.40 1.68
CA LYS A 146 19.38 -16.76 2.95
C LYS A 146 18.95 -15.30 2.87
N PRO A 147 17.88 -14.88 3.57
CA PRO A 147 17.45 -13.50 3.53
C PRO A 147 18.63 -12.68 4.05
N THR A 148 19.03 -11.63 3.32
CA THR A 148 20.11 -10.78 3.79
C THR A 148 19.67 -10.14 5.11
N LEU A 149 20.29 -10.58 6.21
CA LEU A 149 19.96 -10.11 7.55
C LEU A 149 20.27 -8.62 7.64
N LYS A 150 19.23 -7.79 7.51
CA LYS A 150 19.35 -6.35 7.77
C LYS A 150 19.35 -6.16 9.28
N LYS A 151 20.28 -5.35 9.79
CA LYS A 151 20.27 -4.90 11.18
C LYS A 151 19.02 -4.05 11.40
N VAL A 152 17.96 -4.65 11.92
CA VAL A 152 16.73 -3.95 12.26
C VAL A 152 16.75 -3.69 13.76
N SER A 153 16.84 -2.43 14.18
CA SER A 153 16.65 -2.06 15.59
C SER A 153 15.18 -2.32 15.96
N LYS A 154 14.94 -3.11 17.03
CA LYS A 154 13.59 -3.47 17.53
C LYS A 154 12.70 -2.24 17.79
N TYR A 155 13.30 -1.08 18.04
CA TYR A 155 12.58 0.15 18.42
C TYR A 155 12.50 1.20 17.32
N GLU A 156 13.28 1.11 16.25
CA GLU A 156 13.35 2.14 15.21
C GLU A 156 12.01 2.30 14.45
N ASN A 157 11.33 1.20 14.18
CA ASN A 157 9.99 1.21 13.58
C ASN A 157 8.89 1.71 14.53
N LYS A 158 9.06 1.55 15.86
CA LYS A 158 8.14 2.11 16.87
C LYS A 158 8.38 3.61 17.05
N PHE A 159 9.64 4.06 17.05
CA PHE A 159 10.02 5.46 17.16
C PHE A 159 9.61 6.26 15.92
N ALA A 160 9.78 5.71 14.72
CA ALA A 160 9.31 6.36 13.49
C ALA A 160 7.77 6.51 13.43
N LYS A 161 7.01 5.57 14.00
CA LYS A 161 5.55 5.70 14.14
C LYS A 161 5.17 6.77 15.18
N LEU A 162 5.90 6.85 16.29
CA LEU A 162 5.69 7.90 17.29
C LEU A 162 6.00 9.29 16.74
N GLN A 163 7.12 9.45 16.01
CA GLN A 163 7.50 10.71 15.39
C GLN A 163 6.53 11.16 14.30
N LYS A 164 6.00 10.24 13.48
CA LYS A 164 4.98 10.59 12.48
C LYS A 164 3.66 11.05 13.11
N LYS A 165 3.18 10.34 14.13
CA LYS A 165 1.99 10.76 14.89
C LYS A 165 2.21 12.09 15.61
N ALA A 166 3.39 12.30 16.21
CA ALA A 166 3.73 13.55 16.86
C ALA A 166 3.90 14.71 15.86
N ALA A 167 4.43 14.46 14.66
CA ALA A 167 4.55 15.46 13.61
C ALA A 167 3.19 15.79 12.98
N GLU A 168 2.32 14.81 12.72
CA GLU A 168 0.93 15.05 12.28
C GLU A 168 0.11 15.81 13.33
N PHE A 169 0.27 15.46 14.61
CA PHE A 169 -0.41 16.14 15.71
C PHE A 169 0.09 17.57 15.91
N ASN A 170 1.41 17.79 15.92
CA ASN A 170 1.98 19.13 16.07
C ASN A 170 1.70 20.02 14.84
N PHE A 171 1.81 19.51 13.62
CA PHE A 171 1.62 20.34 12.43
C PHE A 171 0.15 20.75 12.25
N ARG A 172 -0.81 19.88 12.57
CA ARG A 172 -2.25 20.19 12.48
C ARG A 172 -2.74 21.09 13.62
N ASN A 173 -2.25 20.92 14.85
CA ASN A 173 -2.65 21.78 15.97
C ASN A 173 -1.97 23.15 15.97
N GLN A 174 -0.78 23.28 15.38
CA GLN A 174 -0.02 24.54 15.39
C GLN A 174 -0.33 25.46 14.20
N LEU A 175 -1.07 24.96 13.20
CA LEU A 175 -1.65 25.78 12.14
C LEU A 175 -2.99 26.36 12.62
N LYS A 176 -3.06 27.69 12.76
CA LYS A 176 -4.35 28.39 12.85
C LYS A 176 -5.10 28.17 11.53
N VAL A 177 -6.02 27.22 11.48
CA VAL A 177 -6.97 27.10 10.36
C VAL A 177 -7.79 28.38 10.35
N VAL A 178 -7.57 29.23 9.34
CA VAL A 178 -8.38 30.42 9.12
C VAL A 178 -9.79 29.94 8.77
N LYS A 179 -10.75 30.16 9.67
CA LYS A 179 -12.19 29.88 9.45
C LYS A 179 -12.79 30.90 8.47
N LYS A 180 -12.18 31.10 7.29
CA LYS A 180 -12.84 31.79 6.18
C LYS A 180 -13.42 30.73 5.26
N LYS A 181 -14.75 30.75 5.12
CA LYS A 181 -15.54 29.82 4.29
C LYS A 181 -15.30 29.96 2.77
N GLU A 182 -14.43 30.86 2.34
CA GLU A 182 -14.17 31.13 0.91
C GLU A 182 -13.03 30.31 0.28
N PHE A 183 -12.26 29.54 1.07
CA PHE A 183 -11.12 28.76 0.54
C PHE A 183 -11.23 27.24 0.74
N THR A 184 -12.37 26.75 1.24
CA THR A 184 -12.71 25.32 1.21
C THR A 184 -13.35 24.98 -0.13
N LEU A 185 -12.64 24.21 -0.95
CA LEU A 185 -13.13 23.66 -2.21
C LEU A 185 -14.48 22.96 -1.96
N GLU A 186 -15.54 23.51 -2.54
CA GLU A 186 -16.93 23.09 -2.38
C GLU A 186 -17.23 21.85 -3.25
N GLU A 187 -16.40 20.82 -3.18
CA GLU A 187 -16.58 19.57 -3.94
C GLU A 187 -16.53 18.29 -3.10
N GLU A 188 -16.55 18.40 -1.77
CA GLU A 188 -16.59 17.20 -0.90
C GLU A 188 -17.55 17.35 0.29
N ASP A 189 -18.73 17.93 0.05
CA ASP A 189 -19.82 17.95 1.05
C ASP A 189 -21.15 17.52 0.40
N LYS A 190 -21.17 16.28 -0.10
CA LYS A 190 -22.39 15.47 -0.20
C LYS A 190 -22.33 14.35 0.84
N GLU A 191 -22.10 14.70 2.10
CA GLU A 191 -22.65 13.91 3.19
C GLU A 191 -23.96 14.56 3.64
N THR A 192 -25.03 13.80 3.46
CA THR A 192 -26.38 14.07 3.92
C THR A 192 -26.36 14.72 5.31
N LYS A 193 -26.79 15.97 5.39
CA LYS A 193 -27.22 16.60 6.64
C LYS A 193 -28.35 15.77 7.23
N LYS A 194 -28.01 14.78 8.06
CA LYS A 194 -28.93 14.31 9.10
C LYS A 194 -29.10 15.50 10.03
N ALA A 195 -30.28 16.09 9.96
CA ALA A 195 -30.71 17.14 10.85
C ALA A 195 -30.74 16.58 12.28
N ASP A 196 -29.64 16.74 13.02
CA ASP A 196 -29.66 16.73 14.47
C ASP A 196 -30.50 17.93 14.91
N LYS A 197 -31.76 17.67 15.24
CA LYS A 197 -32.59 18.61 15.98
C LYS A 197 -31.90 18.86 17.32
N ALA A 198 -31.70 20.14 17.64
CA ALA A 198 -31.08 20.56 18.88
C ALA A 198 -31.92 20.12 20.10
N GLU A 199 -31.24 19.63 21.15
CA GLU A 199 -31.80 18.99 22.35
C GLU A 199 -32.73 19.87 23.22
N TRP A 200 -32.90 21.16 22.91
CA TRP A 200 -33.89 22.01 23.58
C TRP A 200 -35.32 21.84 23.02
N GLN A 201 -35.51 21.14 21.89
CA GLN A 201 -36.83 20.79 21.36
C GLN A 201 -37.47 19.56 22.05
N THR A 202 -36.77 18.93 23.00
CA THR A 202 -37.24 17.75 23.73
C THR A 202 -37.17 17.98 25.23
N LYS A 203 -37.95 18.93 25.74
CA LYS A 203 -38.34 18.93 27.16
C LYS A 203 -39.81 19.35 27.33
N LYS A 204 -40.56 18.34 27.79
CA LYS A 204 -41.93 18.31 28.37
C LYS A 204 -43.10 18.48 27.42
#